data_AF-A0A3B9C376-F1
#
_entry.id   AF-A0A3B9C376-F1
#
_cell.length_a   1.000
_cell.length_b   1.000
_cell.length_c   1.000
_cell.angle_alpha   90.00
_cell.angle_beta   90.00
_cell.angle_gamma   90.00
#
_symmetry.space_group_name_H-M   'P 1'
#
loop_
_entity.id
_entity.type
_entity.pdbx_description
1 polymer ?
#
loop_
_entity_poly.entity_id
_entity_poly.type
_entity_poly.pdbx_seq_one_letter_code
_entity_poly.pdbx_strand_id
1 'polypeptide(L)' 'MEKINTKPVKRIFKSRNPVCSVLTVVDKEDSETKSDTSNAGINASSFPYYLWVDLNYILDRNILLKMMKRIKKM' A
#
# COMPACT_ATOMS: atom_id res chain seq x y z
N MET A 1 10.97 7.65 -10.86
CA MET A 1 10.65 6.41 -10.12
C MET A 1 10.46 5.31 -11.15
N GLU A 2 11.33 4.31 -11.13
CA GLU A 2 11.10 3.07 -11.89
C GLU A 2 9.79 2.46 -11.40
N LYS A 3 8.84 2.25 -12.31
CA LYS A 3 7.61 1.52 -12.00
C LYS A 3 7.99 0.06 -11.88
N ILE A 4 7.71 -0.54 -10.73
CA ILE A 4 7.85 -2.00 -10.56
C ILE A 4 6.89 -2.67 -11.54
N ASN A 5 7.29 -3.75 -12.18
CA ASN A 5 6.43 -4.47 -13.13
C ASN A 5 5.17 -4.98 -12.41
N THR A 6 4.00 -4.68 -13.00
CA THR A 6 2.69 -5.16 -12.52
C THR A 6 1.78 -5.44 -13.70
N LYS A 7 0.76 -6.28 -13.47
CA LYS A 7 -0.41 -6.33 -14.35
C LYS A 7 -1.08 -4.95 -14.48
N PRO A 8 -1.82 -4.69 -15.57
CA PRO A 8 -2.48 -3.41 -15.80
C PRO A 8 -3.38 -2.96 -14.64
N VAL A 9 -3.21 -1.69 -14.24
CA VAL A 9 -4.15 -0.98 -13.37
C VAL A 9 -5.25 -0.41 -14.26
N LYS A 10 -6.50 -0.80 -13.99
CA LYS A 10 -7.67 -0.37 -14.76
C LYS A 10 -8.06 1.04 -14.36
N ARG A 11 -8.21 1.29 -13.05
CA ARG A 11 -8.75 2.53 -12.48
C ARG A 11 -8.21 2.79 -11.08
N ILE A 12 -8.22 4.05 -10.67
CA ILE A 12 -7.89 4.46 -9.30
C ILE A 12 -9.05 5.32 -8.78
N PHE A 13 -9.51 5.01 -7.58
CA PHE A 13 -10.57 5.75 -6.90
C PHE A 13 -10.04 6.43 -5.65
N LYS A 14 -10.56 7.62 -5.37
CA LYS A 14 -10.37 8.35 -4.11
C LYS A 14 -11.69 8.42 -3.36
N SER A 15 -11.63 8.24 -2.06
CA SER A 15 -12.81 8.36 -1.20
C SER A 15 -13.43 9.75 -1.31
N ARG A 16 -14.77 9.80 -1.41
CA ARG A 16 -15.56 11.03 -1.26
C ARG A 16 -15.98 11.28 0.18
N ASN A 17 -15.85 10.28 1.06
CA ASN A 17 -16.15 10.41 2.48
C ASN A 17 -14.97 11.12 3.19
N PRO A 18 -15.20 12.26 3.87
CA PRO A 18 -14.15 12.99 4.59
C PRO A 18 -13.39 12.14 5.63
N VAL A 19 -14.07 11.22 6.32
CA VAL A 19 -13.46 10.33 7.33
C VAL A 19 -12.41 9.41 6.72
N CYS A 20 -12.58 9.05 5.45
CA CYS A 20 -11.66 8.20 4.69
C CYS A 20 -10.94 8.99 3.60
N SER A 21 -10.73 10.30 3.77
CA SER A 21 -10.12 11.17 2.75
C SER A 21 -8.76 10.68 2.23
N VAL A 22 -8.02 9.93 3.05
CA VAL A 22 -6.73 9.32 2.69
C VAL A 22 -6.86 7.97 1.94
N LEU A 23 -8.05 7.37 1.91
CA LEU A 23 -8.27 6.07 1.28
C LEU A 23 -8.21 6.17 -0.24
N THR A 24 -7.37 5.31 -0.82
CA THR A 24 -7.22 5.14 -2.26
C THR A 24 -7.48 3.69 -2.59
N VAL A 25 -8.31 3.44 -3.60
CA VAL A 25 -8.60 2.09 -4.10
C VAL A 25 -7.97 1.96 -5.48
N VAL A 26 -7.18 0.92 -5.68
CA VAL A 26 -6.52 0.61 -6.96
C VAL A 26 -7.22 -0.61 -7.55
N ASP A 27 -7.99 -0.40 -8.61
CA ASP A 27 -8.63 -1.46 -9.39
C ASP A 27 -7.66 -1.91 -10.49
N LYS A 28 -7.26 -3.18 -10.45
CA LYS A 28 -6.28 -3.79 -11.35
C LYS A 28 -6.81 -5.10 -11.92
N GLU A 29 -6.16 -5.59 -12.96
CA GLU A 29 -6.41 -6.96 -13.43
C GLU A 29 -6.06 -8.00 -12.37
N ASP A 30 -6.80 -9.11 -12.36
CA ASP A 30 -6.59 -10.20 -11.43
C ASP A 30 -5.18 -10.76 -11.61
N SER A 31 -4.48 -10.92 -10.49
CA SER A 31 -3.14 -11.49 -10.43
C SER A 31 -3.15 -12.82 -9.71
N GLU A 32 -2.39 -13.77 -10.24
CA GLU A 32 -2.16 -15.07 -9.58
C GLU A 32 -1.29 -14.92 -8.32
N THR A 33 -0.53 -13.84 -8.20
CA THR A 33 0.41 -13.62 -7.09
C THR A 33 0.04 -12.41 -6.24
N LYS A 34 0.23 -12.55 -4.92
CA LYS A 34 0.10 -11.43 -3.97
C LYS A 34 1.15 -10.34 -4.22
N SER A 35 2.32 -10.71 -4.73
CA SER A 35 3.41 -9.78 -5.03
C SER A 35 3.02 -8.77 -6.11
N ASP A 36 2.31 -9.18 -7.16
CA ASP A 36 1.84 -8.27 -8.21
C ASP A 36 0.87 -7.20 -7.66
N THR A 37 -0.04 -7.63 -6.78
CA THR A 37 -0.96 -6.71 -6.08
C THR A 37 -0.21 -5.75 -5.16
N SER A 38 0.78 -6.25 -4.40
CA SER A 38 1.62 -5.40 -3.56
C SER A 38 2.43 -4.39 -4.37
N ASN A 39 3.00 -4.80 -5.51
CA ASN A 39 3.76 -3.93 -6.40
C ASN A 39 2.88 -2.81 -6.98
N ALA A 40 1.63 -3.13 -7.34
CA ALA A 40 0.67 -2.10 -7.77
C ALA A 40 0.39 -1.08 -6.65
N GLY A 41 0.31 -1.55 -5.39
CA GLY A 41 0.22 -0.69 -4.21
C GLY A 41 1.45 0.21 -4.02
N ILE A 42 2.65 -0.32 -4.20
CA ILE A 42 3.91 0.45 -4.14
C ILE A 42 3.92 1.53 -5.24
N ASN A 43 3.59 1.17 -6.48
CA ASN A 43 3.54 2.11 -7.60
C ASN A 43 2.49 3.23 -7.41
N ALA A 44 1.41 2.95 -6.68
CA ALA A 44 0.37 3.93 -6.36
C ALA A 44 0.68 4.77 -5.11
N SER A 45 1.71 4.40 -4.33
CA SER A 45 2.07 5.08 -3.09
C SER A 45 2.88 6.35 -3.34
N SER A 46 2.63 7.39 -2.54
CA SER A 46 3.35 8.67 -2.64
C SER A 46 4.47 8.82 -1.60
N PHE A 47 4.61 7.87 -0.68
CA PHE A 47 5.55 7.92 0.44
C PHE A 47 6.67 6.89 0.26
N PRO A 48 7.88 7.15 0.81
CA PRO A 48 9.03 6.27 0.64
C PRO A 48 8.95 4.95 1.44
N TYR A 49 8.02 4.85 2.39
CA TYR A 49 7.81 3.65 3.18
C TYR A 49 6.45 3.04 2.86
N TYR A 50 6.44 1.74 2.66
CA TYR A 50 5.26 0.95 2.32
C TYR A 50 5.09 -0.19 3.32
N LEU A 51 3.87 -0.37 3.81
CA LEU A 51 3.50 -1.49 4.68
C LEU A 51 2.33 -2.20 4.03
N TRP A 52 2.51 -3.49 3.77
CA TRP A 52 1.46 -4.36 3.32
C TRP A 52 0.95 -5.21 4.49
N VAL A 53 -0.37 -5.34 4.59
CA VAL A 53 -1.05 -6.05 5.68
C VAL A 53 -2.15 -6.94 5.10
N ASP A 54 -2.32 -8.13 5.68
CA ASP A 54 -3.49 -8.95 5.42
C ASP A 54 -4.71 -8.42 6.21
N LEU A 55 -5.92 -8.81 5.79
CA LEU A 55 -7.20 -8.30 6.31
C LEU A 55 -7.51 -8.64 7.78
N ASN A 56 -6.67 -9.43 8.45
CA ASN A 56 -6.98 -10.02 9.77
C ASN A 56 -6.41 -9.24 10.95
N TYR A 57 -5.90 -8.01 10.74
CA TYR A 57 -5.21 -7.26 11.79
C TYR A 57 -5.74 -5.83 11.94
N ILE A 58 -5.87 -5.39 13.20
CA ILE A 58 -6.06 -3.98 13.56
C ILE A 58 -4.68 -3.39 13.84
N LEU A 59 -4.34 -2.28 13.18
CA LEU A 59 -3.04 -1.65 13.30
C LEU A 59 -3.01 -0.60 14.40
N ASP A 60 -1.95 -0.62 15.19
CA ASP A 60 -1.58 0.49 16.05
C ASP A 60 -1.26 1.74 15.21
N ARG A 61 -1.75 2.91 15.64
CA ARG A 61 -1.56 4.20 14.94
C ARG A 61 -0.08 4.50 14.63
N ASN A 62 0.85 3.98 15.44
CA ASN A 62 2.29 4.23 15.33
C ASN A 62 3.07 3.01 14.84
N ILE A 63 2.41 2.00 14.23
CA ILE A 63 3.06 0.73 13.87
C ILE A 63 4.30 0.91 12.98
N LEU A 64 4.23 1.77 11.96
CA LEU A 64 5.37 2.08 11.08
C LEU A 64 6.55 2.66 11.87
N LEU A 65 6.31 3.62 12.77
CA LEU A 65 7.35 4.21 13.62
C LEU A 65 7.95 3.18 14.57
N LYS A 66 7.12 2.30 15.15
CA LYS A 66 7.57 1.22 16.04
C LYS A 66 8.46 0.21 15.30
N MET A 67 8.11 -0.15 14.07
CA MET A 67 8.91 -1.04 13.22
C MET A 67 10.25 -0.39 12.84
N MET A 68 10.23 0.88 12.42
CA MET A 68 11.43 1.61 12.02
C MET A 68 12.41 1.87 13.16
N LYS A 69 11.93 2.07 14.40
CA LYS A 69 12.80 2.25 15.59
C LYS A 69 13.74 1.06 15.82
N ARG A 70 13.35 -0.15 15.40
CA ARG A 70 14.23 -1.34 15.48
C ARG A 70 15.35 -1.32 14.44
N ILE A 71 15.19 -0.61 13.32
CA ILE A 71 16.16 -0.59 12.22
C ILE A 71 17.34 0.34 12.53
N LYS A 72 17.15 1.41 13.32
CA LYS A 72 18.21 2.38 13.69
C LYS A 72 19.24 1.88 14.72
N LYS A 73 19.15 0.62 15.16
CA LYS A 73 20.08 0.02 16.13
C LYS A 73 21.06 -0.98 15.48
N MET A 74 21.16 -0.97 14.16
CA MET A 74 22.20 -1.63 13.37
C MET A 74 23.29 -0.63 13.02
#